data_AF-A0A964UET1-F1
#
_entry.id   AF-A0A964UET1-F1
#
_cell.length_a   1.000
_cell.length_b   1.000
_cell.length_c   1.000
_cell.angle_alpha   90.00
_cell.angle_beta   90.00
_cell.angle_gamma   90.00
#
_symmetry.space_group_name_H-M   'P 1'
#
loop_
_entity.id
_entity.type
_entity.pdbx_description
1 polymer ?
#
loop_
_entity_poly.entity_id
_entity_poly.type
_entity_poly.pdbx_seq_one_letter_code
_entity_poly.pdbx_strand_id
1 'polypeptide(L)'
;MKNWFDIIPPHADIRSGDFDEAIFAADVGDVAAGAAPPDYNDPYLFYKKTYLTEGLRNLLTRVNRKLVQGQGGSVIEIQTPFGGGKTHALVAIYHYLKHGEKIRELLPRGFDYPQPRVSVIAG
;
A
#
# COMPACT_ATOMS: atom_id res chain seq x y z
N MET A 1 24.27 -17.14 14.45
CA MET A 1 23.46 -16.31 13.52
C MET A 1 23.94 -14.87 13.71
N LYS A 2 24.26 -14.12 12.65
CA LYS A 2 24.61 -12.69 12.79
C LYS A 2 23.33 -11.90 13.09
N ASN A 3 23.40 -10.83 13.88
CA ASN A 3 22.22 -9.99 14.11
C ASN A 3 21.86 -9.24 12.83
N TRP A 4 20.60 -8.83 12.69
CA TRP A 4 20.14 -8.13 11.48
C TRP A 4 20.87 -6.79 11.27
N PHE A 5 21.22 -6.09 12.36
CA PHE A 5 21.95 -4.82 12.29
C PHE A 5 23.45 -5.00 11.95
N ASP A 6 23.97 -6.23 12.02
CA ASP A 6 25.34 -6.55 11.61
C ASP A 6 25.48 -6.78 10.10
N ILE A 7 24.35 -6.97 9.40
CA ILE A 7 24.32 -7.32 7.97
C ILE A 7 23.70 -6.24 7.09
N ILE A 8 22.92 -5.32 7.66
CA ILE A 8 22.31 -4.20 6.96
C ILE A 8 22.41 -2.95 7.84
N PRO A 9 23.01 -1.84 7.35
CA PRO A 9 22.99 -0.58 8.07
C PRO A 9 21.55 -0.04 8.13
N PRO A 10 21.06 0.39 9.32
CA PRO A 10 19.78 1.07 9.45
C PRO A 10 19.71 2.32 8.57
N HIS A 11 18.48 2.74 8.26
CA HIS A 11 18.24 3.93 7.44
C HIS A 11 18.83 5.19 8.11
N ALA A 12 19.12 6.22 7.31
CA ALA A 12 19.91 7.36 7.75
C ALA A 12 19.25 8.16 8.87
N ASP A 13 17.92 8.33 8.82
CA ASP A 13 17.07 8.96 9.83
C ASP A 13 17.19 8.29 11.21
N ILE A 14 17.16 6.95 11.27
CA ILE A 14 17.33 6.18 12.51
C ILE A 14 18.72 6.39 13.09
N ARG A 15 19.73 6.54 12.24
CA ARG A 15 21.13 6.74 12.66
C ARG A 15 21.41 8.16 13.12
N SER A 16 20.78 9.17 12.52
CA SER A 16 20.93 10.57 12.93
C SER A 16 20.09 10.92 14.15
N GLY A 17 19.06 10.13 14.47
CA GLY A 17 18.09 10.44 15.52
C GLY A 17 17.00 11.42 15.08
N ASP A 18 17.04 11.88 13.82
CA ASP A 18 16.02 12.72 13.19
C ASP A 18 14.88 11.83 12.67
N PHE A 19 14.19 11.18 13.59
CA PHE A 19 13.13 10.23 13.29
C PHE A 19 11.76 10.83 13.61
N ASP A 20 10.87 10.84 12.63
CA ASP A 20 9.49 11.29 12.81
C ASP A 20 8.54 10.08 12.91
N GLU A 21 7.99 9.87 14.12
CA GLU A 21 7.01 8.82 14.39
C GLU A 21 5.71 8.99 13.57
N ALA A 22 5.38 10.21 13.15
CA ALA A 22 4.19 10.48 12.34
C ALA A 22 4.26 9.78 10.97
N ILE A 23 5.46 9.43 10.48
CA ILE A 23 5.66 8.66 9.24
C ILE A 23 5.08 7.24 9.35
N PHE A 24 4.79 6.71 10.54
CA PHE A 24 4.22 5.38 10.69
C PHE A 24 2.69 5.37 10.76
N ALA A 25 2.08 6.55 10.90
CA ALA A 25 0.64 6.72 10.89
C ALA A 25 0.16 6.99 9.46
N ALA A 26 -0.23 5.92 8.75
CA ALA A 26 -0.89 6.07 7.47
C ALA A 26 -2.28 6.69 7.66
N ASP A 27 -2.58 7.74 6.91
CA ASP A 27 -3.92 8.32 6.75
C ASP A 27 -4.28 8.35 5.26
N VAL A 28 -5.42 7.73 4.91
CA VAL A 28 -5.85 7.64 3.50
C VAL A 28 -6.35 8.97 2.95
N GLY A 29 -6.90 9.84 3.81
CA GLY A 29 -7.33 11.19 3.47
C GLY A 29 -6.14 12.07 3.11
N ASP A 30 -5.08 12.03 3.92
CA ASP A 30 -3.84 12.76 3.64
C ASP A 30 -3.17 12.27 2.35
N VAL A 31 -3.17 10.96 2.10
CA VAL A 31 -2.68 10.41 0.83
C VAL A 31 -3.53 10.89 -0.34
N ALA A 32 -4.86 10.90 -0.17
CA ALA A 32 -5.76 11.34 -1.22
C ALA A 32 -5.60 12.83 -1.54
N ALA A 33 -5.30 13.66 -0.52
CA ALA A 33 -5.06 15.09 -0.63
C ALA A 33 -3.61 15.44 -1.05
N GLY A 34 -2.70 14.48 -1.07
CA GLY A 34 -1.28 14.73 -1.32
C GLY A 34 -0.56 15.41 -0.15
N ALA A 35 -1.10 15.33 1.06
CA ALA A 35 -0.55 15.90 2.29
C ALA A 35 0.30 14.89 3.11
N ALA A 36 0.23 13.60 2.78
CA ALA A 36 0.98 12.57 3.50
C ALA A 36 2.51 12.65 3.26
N PRO A 37 3.33 12.01 4.10
CA PRO A 37 4.75 11.83 3.84
C PRO A 37 5.03 11.19 2.46
N PRO A 38 6.19 11.45 1.84
CA PRO A 38 6.54 10.91 0.52
C PRO A 38 6.41 9.39 0.42
N ASP A 39 6.72 8.67 1.50
CA ASP A 39 6.57 7.22 1.64
C ASP A 39 5.16 6.70 1.39
N TYR A 40 4.14 7.52 1.67
CA TYR A 40 2.75 7.19 1.41
C TYR A 40 2.19 7.89 0.18
N ASN A 41 2.68 9.07 -0.20
CA ASN A 41 2.16 9.80 -1.36
C ASN A 41 2.72 9.27 -2.70
N ASP A 42 4.00 8.90 -2.74
CA ASP A 42 4.60 8.37 -3.95
C ASP A 42 4.21 6.88 -4.09
N PRO A 43 3.42 6.51 -5.13
CA PRO A 43 2.93 5.15 -5.29
C PRO A 43 4.07 4.15 -5.49
N TYR A 44 5.16 4.56 -6.14
CA TYR A 44 6.30 3.70 -6.40
C TYR A 44 7.08 3.43 -5.11
N LEU A 45 7.38 4.48 -4.34
CA LEU A 45 8.07 4.37 -3.06
C LEU A 45 7.25 3.54 -2.06
N PHE A 46 5.94 3.80 -1.99
CA PHE A 46 5.01 3.04 -1.16
C PHE A 46 5.07 1.54 -1.49
N TYR A 47 4.91 1.16 -2.76
CA TYR A 47 4.95 -0.25 -3.17
C TYR A 47 6.33 -0.88 -3.03
N LYS A 48 7.40 -0.12 -3.26
CA LYS A 48 8.79 -0.59 -3.10
C LYS A 48 9.12 -0.90 -1.65
N LYS A 49 8.58 -0.14 -0.70
CA LYS A 49 8.75 -0.34 0.75
C LYS A 49 7.70 -1.29 1.35
N THR A 50 6.63 -1.58 0.63
CA THR A 50 5.55 -2.48 1.07
C THR A 50 5.82 -3.91 0.62
N TYR A 51 6.02 -4.81 1.59
CA TYR A 51 6.00 -6.24 1.28
C TYR A 51 4.57 -6.69 0.95
N LEU A 52 4.33 -7.11 -0.29
CA LEU A 52 3.05 -7.66 -0.72
C LEU A 52 2.84 -9.06 -0.13
N THR A 53 2.32 -9.10 1.10
CA THR A 53 1.90 -10.33 1.78
C THR A 53 0.83 -11.05 0.97
N GLU A 54 0.66 -12.34 1.23
CA GLU A 54 -0.41 -13.13 0.61
C GLU A 54 -1.80 -12.52 0.85
N GLY A 55 -2.06 -12.04 2.06
CA GLY A 55 -3.31 -11.35 2.41
C GLY A 55 -3.55 -10.09 1.57
N LEU A 56 -2.53 -9.25 1.39
CA LEU A 56 -2.64 -8.04 0.58
C LEU A 56 -2.81 -8.37 -0.92
N ARG A 57 -2.13 -9.41 -1.43
CA ARG A 57 -2.32 -9.90 -2.81
C ARG A 57 -3.74 -10.42 -3.04
N ASN A 58 -4.28 -11.17 -2.08
CA ASN A 58 -5.65 -11.69 -2.14
C ASN A 58 -6.67 -10.55 -2.10
N LEU A 59 -6.42 -9.52 -1.28
CA LEU A 59 -7.24 -8.32 -1.22
C LEU A 59 -7.28 -7.60 -2.57
N LEU A 60 -6.11 -7.28 -3.15
CA LEU A 60 -6.03 -6.63 -4.46
C LEU A 60 -6.69 -7.47 -5.57
N THR A 61 -6.56 -8.81 -5.52
CA THR A 61 -7.18 -9.72 -6.48
C THR A 61 -8.71 -9.62 -6.42
N ARG A 62 -9.27 -9.60 -5.20
CA ARG A 62 -10.72 -9.47 -4.99
C ARG A 62 -11.23 -8.13 -5.50
N VAL A 63 -10.51 -7.04 -5.23
CA VAL A 63 -10.83 -5.71 -5.74
C VAL A 63 -10.82 -5.71 -7.27
N ASN A 64 -9.75 -6.20 -7.91
CA ASN A 64 -9.65 -6.27 -9.36
C ASN A 64 -10.76 -7.12 -9.99
N ARG A 65 -11.00 -8.32 -9.45
CA ARG A 65 -12.05 -9.23 -9.92
C ARG A 65 -13.43 -8.58 -9.83
N LYS A 66 -13.70 -7.83 -8.76
CA LYS A 66 -14.96 -7.13 -8.61
C LYS A 66 -15.11 -5.99 -9.62
N LEU A 67 -14.09 -5.14 -9.75
CA LEU A 67 -14.17 -3.93 -10.58
C LEU A 67 -14.10 -4.21 -12.08
N VAL A 68 -13.29 -5.19 -12.49
CA VAL A 68 -13.05 -5.49 -13.92
C VAL A 68 -14.01 -6.57 -14.42
N GLN A 69 -14.22 -7.64 -13.63
CA GLN A 69 -15.00 -8.80 -14.08
C GLN A 69 -16.44 -8.80 -13.55
N GLY A 70 -16.79 -7.86 -12.66
CA GLY A 70 -18.10 -7.82 -11.99
C GLY A 70 -18.33 -8.95 -11.00
N GLN A 71 -17.33 -9.80 -10.74
CA GLN A 71 -17.47 -11.03 -9.96
C GLN A 71 -17.02 -10.86 -8.50
N GLY A 72 -17.67 -11.57 -7.60
CA GLY A 72 -17.34 -11.56 -6.17
C GLY A 72 -18.16 -10.55 -5.34
N GLY A 73 -17.94 -10.60 -4.03
CA GLY A 73 -18.63 -9.75 -3.06
C GLY A 73 -18.32 -8.26 -3.26
N SER A 74 -19.35 -7.42 -3.17
CA SER A 74 -19.22 -5.96 -3.24
C SER A 74 -18.72 -5.33 -1.95
N VAL A 75 -18.72 -6.10 -0.86
CA VAL A 75 -18.28 -5.68 0.47
C VAL A 75 -17.08 -6.54 0.85
N ILE A 76 -15.99 -5.89 1.26
CA ILE A 76 -14.80 -6.54 1.77
C ILE A 76 -14.57 -6.03 3.19
N GLU A 77 -14.63 -6.92 4.15
CA GLU A 77 -14.23 -6.63 5.53
C GLU A 77 -12.72 -6.90 5.68
N ILE A 78 -11.95 -5.88 6.02
CA ILE A 78 -10.51 -6.01 6.30
C ILE A 78 -10.36 -6.34 7.79
N GLN A 79 -10.37 -7.63 8.11
CA GLN A 79 -10.17 -8.12 9.48
C GLN A 79 -8.67 -8.27 9.75
N THR A 80 -8.12 -7.36 10.55
CA THR A 80 -6.78 -7.50 11.11
C THR A 80 -6.82 -7.14 12.59
N PRO A 81 -5.95 -7.74 13.43
CA PRO A 81 -5.72 -7.26 14.79
C PRO A 81 -5.36 -5.77 14.83
N PHE A 82 -5.37 -5.17 16.02
CA PHE A 82 -4.84 -3.81 16.23
C PHE A 82 -3.41 -3.72 15.70
N GLY A 83 -3.10 -2.64 14.97
CA GLY A 83 -1.81 -2.48 14.27
C GLY A 83 -1.64 -3.33 13.00
N GLY A 84 -2.63 -4.13 12.59
CA GLY A 84 -2.50 -5.06 11.46
C GLY A 84 -2.57 -4.45 10.06
N GLY A 85 -2.44 -3.13 9.91
CA GLY A 85 -2.26 -2.49 8.61
C GLY A 85 -3.53 -2.23 7.79
N LYS A 86 -4.70 -2.01 8.42
CA LYS A 86 -5.95 -1.67 7.70
C LYS A 86 -5.79 -0.42 6.83
N THR A 87 -5.32 0.68 7.40
CA THR A 87 -5.11 1.92 6.64
C THR A 87 -4.04 1.73 5.56
N HIS A 88 -2.99 0.97 5.85
CA HIS A 88 -1.97 0.58 4.86
C HIS A 88 -2.57 -0.18 3.68
N ALA A 89 -3.49 -1.12 3.95
CA ALA A 89 -4.20 -1.88 2.92
C ALA A 89 -5.10 -0.97 2.07
N LEU A 90 -5.75 0.03 2.68
CA LEU A 90 -6.53 1.04 1.96
C LEU A 90 -5.65 1.92 1.07
N VAL A 91 -4.49 2.37 1.56
CA VAL A 91 -3.51 3.13 0.77
C VAL A 91 -2.95 2.30 -0.40
N ALA A 92 -2.70 1.01 -0.19
CA ALA A 92 -2.32 0.10 -1.26
C ALA A 92 -3.40 0.02 -2.34
N ILE A 93 -4.67 -0.15 -1.96
CA ILE A 93 -5.79 -0.14 -2.91
C ILE A 93 -5.88 1.21 -3.64
N TYR A 94 -5.72 2.33 -2.92
CA TYR A 94 -5.74 3.68 -3.51
C TYR A 94 -4.72 3.81 -4.65
N HIS A 95 -3.46 3.48 -4.37
CA HIS A 95 -2.39 3.56 -5.37
C HIS A 95 -2.55 2.56 -6.49
N TYR A 96 -3.03 1.35 -6.19
CA TYR A 96 -3.35 0.35 -7.21
C TYR A 96 -4.39 0.83 -8.22
N LEU A 97 -5.47 1.47 -7.74
CA LEU A 97 -6.56 1.94 -8.60
C LEU A 97 -6.19 3.22 -9.37
N LYS A 98 -5.47 4.15 -8.72
CA LYS A 98 -5.18 5.48 -9.29
C LYS A 98 -3.86 5.54 -10.07
N HIS A 99 -2.90 4.71 -9.70
CA HIS A 99 -1.51 4.77 -10.18
C HIS A 99 -0.96 3.42 -10.66
N GLY A 100 -1.85 2.49 -11.05
CA GLY A 100 -1.49 1.13 -11.47
C GLY A 100 -0.38 1.06 -12.54
N GLU A 101 -0.35 2.00 -13.49
CA GLU A 101 0.71 2.11 -14.49
C GLU A 101 2.10 2.33 -13.86
N LYS A 102 2.19 3.26 -12.90
CA LYS A 102 3.45 3.65 -12.24
C LYS A 102 4.03 2.53 -11.39
N ILE A 103 3.19 1.63 -10.89
CA ILE A 103 3.60 0.53 -10.00
C ILE A 103 3.65 -0.83 -10.70
N ARG A 104 3.42 -0.88 -12.02
CA ARG A 104 3.27 -2.12 -12.79
C ARG A 104 4.40 -3.11 -12.57
N GLU A 105 5.64 -2.63 -12.51
CA GLU A 105 6.82 -3.49 -12.31
C GLU A 105 6.95 -4.06 -10.88
N LEU A 106 6.28 -3.43 -9.91
CA LEU A 106 6.27 -3.84 -8.50
C LEU A 106 5.10 -4.79 -8.19
N LEU A 107 4.13 -4.90 -9.10
CA LEU A 107 3.02 -5.84 -8.98
C LEU A 107 3.51 -7.28 -9.28
N PRO A 108 2.85 -8.31 -8.70
CA PRO A 108 3.15 -9.69 -9.02
C PRO A 108 3.02 -9.95 -10.53
N ARG A 109 3.83 -10.87 -11.08
CA ARG A 109 3.72 -11.24 -12.50
C ARG A 109 2.31 -11.75 -12.81
N GLY A 110 1.74 -11.29 -13.92
CA GLY A 110 0.38 -11.64 -14.33
C GLY A 110 -0.73 -10.93 -13.55
N PHE A 111 -0.37 -10.05 -12.61
CA PHE A 111 -1.32 -9.21 -11.92
C PHE A 111 -1.61 -7.98 -12.77
N ASP A 112 -2.80 -7.95 -13.35
CA ASP A 112 -3.26 -6.78 -14.09
C ASP A 112 -3.69 -5.67 -13.11
N TYR A 113 -3.72 -4.43 -13.59
CA TYR A 113 -4.27 -3.31 -12.83
C TYR A 113 -5.46 -2.71 -13.59
N PRO A 114 -6.54 -2.32 -12.90
CA PRO A 114 -7.66 -1.70 -13.57
C PRO A 114 -7.25 -0.31 -14.08
N GLN A 115 -7.83 0.10 -15.22
CA GLN A 115 -7.80 1.50 -15.67
C GLN A 115 -9.19 2.13 -15.47
N PRO A 116 -9.59 2.39 -14.22
CA PRO A 116 -10.91 2.91 -13.94
C PRO A 116 -11.04 4.34 -14.48
N ARG A 117 -12.14 4.64 -15.18
CA ARG A 117 -12.45 6.02 -15.63
C ARG A 117 -12.71 6.97 -14.45
N VAL A 118 -13.21 6.44 -13.34
CA VAL A 118 -13.48 7.15 -12.10
C VAL A 118 -13.15 6.23 -10.93
N SER A 119 -12.42 6.72 -9.93
CA SER A 119 -12.20 6.05 -8.65
C SER A 119 -12.48 7.04 -7.53
N VAL A 120 -13.44 6.69 -6.67
CA VAL A 120 -13.75 7.46 -5.46
C VAL A 120 -13.44 6.56 -4.27
N ILE A 121 -12.62 7.07 -3.36
CA ILE A 121 -12.38 6.46 -2.06
C ILE A 121 -13.01 7.42 -1.05
N ALA A 122 -14.04 6.93 -0.36
CA ALA A 122 -14.68 7.63 0.74
C ALA A 122 -14.28 6.92 2.04
N GLY A 123 -13.73 7.69 2.97
CA GLY A 123 -13.40 7.27 4.33
C GLY A 123 -14.27 8.00 5.33
#